data_AF-A0A0C3AYV8-F1
#
_entry.id   AF-A0A0C3AYV8-F1
#
_cell.length_a   1.000
_cell.length_b   1.000
_cell.length_c   1.000
_cell.angle_alpha   90.00
_cell.angle_beta   90.00
_cell.angle_gamma   90.00
#
_symmetry.space_group_name_H-M   'P 1'
#
loop_
_entity.id
_entity.type
_entity.pdbx_description
1 polymer ?
#
loop_
_entity_poly.entity_id
_entity_poly.type
_entity_poly.pdbx_seq_one_letter_code
_entity_poly.pdbx_strand_id
1 'polypeptide(L)'
;MSDVLDRYDEFLRMIHEWRHLKMLKCAGHGHDSACSLQKKKVSSEEADPTLSPGWSYYTEVTKYNDHLATGVEEEVRSTCVNHHAMKDTNTRRSENLASTGIGTIDCIQHNMKQPCSIGDLQKGENISHSNFISLTMSYDIVCQWHLHLWEHMSSFPEHLHINIKNKQVTFLVPKFHLPAHVKKCQTAFSFNLTRGVGRTDGEAPKRGWSDINPLSSQTKQMGPASHQETVDDHFGDWNHKKVVGLGAGLLCKLKNAMPEHAEHVWDFMEFSETLPATEVSEWTEMVERWEEDNTEINPFHGVRLALAEEDAADLRRENALPIHDDITPTMLISSGLEIESQQIRLKHTHSKLDSLATMLQLAKMQE
;
A
#
# COMPACT_ATOMS: atom_id res chain seq x y z
N MET A 1 -19.70 -42.17 -34.74
CA MET A 1 -18.60 -41.39 -34.14
C MET A 1 -19.17 -40.01 -33.88
N SER A 2 -19.33 -39.61 -32.62
CA SER A 2 -19.91 -38.32 -32.26
C SER A 2 -18.98 -37.21 -32.74
N ASP A 3 -19.53 -36.26 -33.50
CA ASP A 3 -18.85 -35.03 -33.90
C ASP A 3 -18.31 -34.34 -32.64
N VAL A 4 -16.99 -34.34 -32.47
CA VAL A 4 -16.35 -33.63 -31.36
C VAL A 4 -16.39 -32.16 -31.73
N LEU A 5 -17.19 -31.37 -30.99
CA LEU A 5 -17.28 -29.93 -31.18
C LEU A 5 -15.88 -29.32 -31.01
N ASP A 6 -15.38 -28.66 -32.07
CA ASP A 6 -14.16 -27.89 -31.99
C ASP A 6 -14.36 -26.72 -31.00
N ARG A 7 -13.56 -26.70 -29.94
CA ARG A 7 -13.60 -25.68 -28.87
C ARG A 7 -12.31 -24.85 -28.80
N TYR A 8 -11.54 -24.86 -29.89
CA TYR A 8 -10.24 -24.20 -29.92
C TYR A 8 -10.35 -22.69 -29.67
N ASP A 9 -11.39 -22.04 -30.19
CA ASP A 9 -11.63 -20.61 -30.01
C ASP A 9 -12.03 -20.24 -28.58
N GLU A 10 -12.86 -21.05 -27.92
CA GLU A 10 -13.16 -20.88 -26.49
C GLU A 10 -11.93 -21.08 -25.63
N PHE A 11 -11.10 -22.08 -25.95
CA PHE A 11 -9.83 -22.32 -25.27
C PHE A 11 -8.87 -21.14 -25.45
N LEU A 12 -8.72 -20.60 -26.67
CA LEU A 12 -7.90 -19.42 -26.92
C LEU A 12 -8.41 -18.18 -26.19
N ARG A 13 -9.72 -17.97 -26.15
CA ARG A 13 -10.33 -16.88 -25.35
C ARG A 13 -10.02 -17.04 -23.87
N MET A 14 -10.20 -18.23 -23.30
CA MET A 14 -9.83 -18.53 -21.91
C MET A 14 -8.34 -18.31 -21.63
N ILE A 15 -7.45 -18.68 -22.56
CA ILE A 15 -6.01 -18.46 -22.44
C ILE A 15 -5.66 -16.97 -22.52
N HIS A 16 -6.29 -16.21 -23.42
CA HIS A 16 -6.08 -14.76 -23.53
C HIS A 16 -6.60 -14.02 -22.31
N GLU A 17 -7.77 -14.37 -21.80
CA GLU A 17 -8.30 -13.86 -20.54
C GLU A 17 -7.37 -14.22 -19.37
N TRP A 18 -6.90 -15.48 -19.30
CA TRP A 18 -5.95 -15.90 -18.27
C TRP A 18 -4.60 -15.16 -18.36
N ARG A 19 -4.10 -14.90 -19.56
CA ARG A 19 -2.87 -14.12 -19.80
C ARG A 19 -3.07 -12.65 -19.43
N HIS A 20 -4.22 -12.07 -19.77
CA HIS A 20 -4.57 -10.70 -19.41
C HIS A 20 -4.73 -10.55 -17.89
N LEU A 21 -5.41 -11.50 -17.25
CA LEU A 21 -5.46 -11.60 -15.79
C LEU A 21 -4.06 -11.74 -15.22
N LYS A 22 -3.19 -12.60 -15.77
CA LYS A 22 -1.78 -12.73 -15.37
C LYS A 22 -0.95 -11.46 -15.55
N MET A 23 -1.24 -10.61 -16.54
CA MET A 23 -0.63 -9.29 -16.65
C MET A 23 -1.14 -8.34 -15.55
N LEU A 24 -2.46 -8.31 -15.32
CA LEU A 24 -3.04 -7.50 -14.25
C LEU A 24 -2.52 -7.93 -12.87
N LYS A 25 -2.21 -9.22 -12.68
CA LYS A 25 -1.60 -9.78 -11.46
C LYS A 25 -0.30 -9.10 -11.01
N CYS A 26 0.37 -8.30 -11.84
CA CYS A 26 1.67 -7.71 -11.51
C CYS A 26 1.77 -6.19 -11.69
N ALA A 27 0.65 -5.48 -11.82
CA ALA A 27 0.63 -4.03 -12.08
C ALA A 27 0.95 -3.14 -10.86
N GLY A 28 1.47 -3.70 -9.77
CA GLY A 28 1.98 -2.93 -8.64
C GLY A 28 2.52 -3.80 -7.50
N HIS A 29 3.55 -3.30 -6.83
CA HIS A 29 4.29 -4.00 -5.78
C HIS A 29 4.14 -3.25 -4.46
N GLY A 30 3.73 -3.97 -3.43
CA GLY A 30 3.55 -3.44 -2.08
C GLY A 30 4.57 -4.08 -1.19
N HIS A 31 5.35 -3.27 -0.49
CA HIS A 31 6.31 -3.74 0.50
C HIS A 31 5.75 -3.54 1.91
N ASP A 32 5.90 -4.54 2.76
CA ASP A 32 5.69 -4.42 4.20
C ASP A 32 6.45 -5.52 4.94
N SER A 33 6.73 -5.27 6.21
CA SER A 33 7.44 -6.19 7.10
C SER A 33 6.58 -6.62 8.28
N ALA A 34 6.60 -7.92 8.58
CA ALA A 34 6.01 -8.49 9.77
C ALA A 34 7.07 -8.83 10.81
N CYS A 35 7.17 -7.98 11.84
CA CYS A 35 7.99 -8.23 13.03
C CYS A 35 7.40 -9.32 13.97
N SER A 36 6.20 -9.83 13.66
CA SER A 36 5.55 -10.92 14.40
C SER A 36 6.15 -12.30 14.05
N LEU A 37 6.55 -12.53 12.80
CA LEU A 37 7.09 -13.81 12.31
C LEU A 37 8.58 -13.97 12.66
N GLN A 38 8.85 -14.10 13.96
CA GLN A 38 10.19 -14.26 14.50
C GLN A 38 10.64 -15.72 14.49
N LYS A 39 11.90 -15.98 14.15
CA LYS A 39 12.52 -17.32 14.22
C LYS A 39 13.59 -17.35 15.31
N LYS A 40 13.56 -18.32 16.22
CA LYS A 40 14.65 -18.53 17.20
C LYS A 40 15.82 -19.31 16.59
N LYS A 41 17.01 -19.18 17.17
CA LYS A 41 18.18 -20.04 16.85
C LYS A 41 18.00 -21.42 17.51
N VAL A 42 17.26 -22.32 16.86
CA VAL A 42 16.92 -23.65 17.42
C VAL A 42 17.74 -24.78 16.77
N SER A 43 18.09 -24.66 15.49
CA SER A 43 18.91 -25.62 14.74
C SER A 43 19.76 -24.94 13.67
N SER A 44 20.39 -25.70 12.78
CA SER A 44 21.22 -25.23 11.66
C SER A 44 20.74 -25.80 10.32
N GLU A 45 21.21 -25.21 9.21
CA GLU A 45 20.90 -25.65 7.84
C GLU A 45 21.39 -27.09 7.57
N GLU A 46 22.46 -27.53 8.23
CA GLU A 46 22.94 -28.92 8.10
C GLU A 46 22.02 -29.93 8.77
N ALA A 47 21.37 -29.53 9.87
CA ALA A 47 20.47 -30.39 10.64
C ALA A 47 19.04 -30.38 10.09
N ASP A 48 18.64 -29.29 9.42
CA ASP A 48 17.32 -29.08 8.82
C ASP A 48 17.50 -28.38 7.45
N PRO A 49 17.98 -29.10 6.42
CA PRO A 49 18.25 -28.53 5.11
C PRO A 49 16.97 -28.30 4.30
N THR A 50 16.91 -27.18 3.57
CA THR A 50 15.75 -26.89 2.70
C THR A 50 15.68 -27.83 1.51
N LEU A 51 14.48 -28.29 1.19
CA LEU A 51 14.19 -29.11 0.02
C LEU A 51 13.89 -28.28 -1.23
N SER A 52 13.63 -26.98 -1.07
CA SER A 52 13.18 -26.09 -2.15
C SER A 52 13.81 -24.69 -2.08
N PRO A 53 15.15 -24.57 -2.13
CA PRO A 53 15.86 -23.30 -1.94
C PRO A 53 15.52 -22.30 -3.05
N GLY A 54 14.70 -21.29 -2.72
CA GLY A 54 14.30 -20.25 -3.66
C GLY A 54 13.37 -20.72 -4.78
N TRP A 55 12.63 -21.83 -4.60
CA TRP A 55 11.74 -22.38 -5.64
C TRP A 55 10.30 -21.86 -5.53
N SER A 56 9.95 -21.23 -4.41
CA SER A 56 8.60 -20.79 -4.09
C SER A 56 8.57 -19.27 -3.79
N TYR A 57 8.18 -18.85 -2.58
CA TYR A 57 8.05 -17.44 -2.22
C TYR A 57 9.28 -16.92 -1.47
N TYR A 58 9.88 -17.73 -0.62
CA TYR A 58 11.17 -17.41 0.01
C TYR A 58 12.29 -17.25 -1.02
N THR A 59 13.16 -16.26 -0.80
CA THR A 59 14.39 -16.08 -1.57
C THR A 59 15.41 -17.17 -1.23
N GLU A 60 16.33 -17.41 -2.17
CA GLU A 60 17.46 -18.32 -1.92
C GLU A 60 18.35 -17.75 -0.82
N VAL A 61 18.48 -18.50 0.28
CA VAL A 61 18.99 -18.03 1.57
C VAL A 61 20.49 -17.81 1.56
N THR A 62 21.26 -18.66 0.87
CA THR A 62 22.73 -18.57 0.88
C THR A 62 23.18 -17.29 0.22
N LYS A 63 22.75 -17.02 -1.02
CA LYS A 63 23.10 -15.77 -1.72
C LYS A 63 22.57 -14.54 -1.00
N TYR A 64 21.39 -14.63 -0.39
CA TYR A 64 20.81 -13.54 0.37
C TYR A 64 21.66 -13.20 1.61
N ASN A 65 22.07 -14.21 2.38
CA ASN A 65 22.94 -14.02 3.54
C ASN A 65 24.34 -13.53 3.16
N ASP A 66 24.92 -14.05 2.07
CA ASP A 66 26.21 -13.59 1.54
C ASP A 66 26.16 -12.09 1.20
N HIS A 67 25.05 -11.64 0.59
CA HIS A 67 24.83 -10.23 0.31
C HIS A 67 24.71 -9.41 1.60
N LEU A 68 23.89 -9.85 2.57
CA LEU A 68 23.74 -9.16 3.85
C LEU A 68 25.07 -9.01 4.61
N ALA A 69 25.98 -9.97 4.50
CA ALA A 69 27.30 -9.91 5.14
C ALA A 69 28.20 -8.78 4.60
N THR A 70 27.90 -8.22 3.42
CA THR A 70 28.69 -7.18 2.75
C THR A 70 28.13 -5.77 2.89
N GLY A 71 26.92 -5.62 3.44
CA GLY A 71 26.23 -4.34 3.54
C GLY A 71 26.85 -3.38 4.56
N VAL A 72 26.97 -2.11 4.20
CA VAL A 72 27.29 -1.00 5.13
C VAL A 72 25.99 -0.23 5.38
N GLU A 73 25.59 -0.10 6.65
CA GLU A 73 24.40 0.66 7.03
C GLU A 73 24.74 2.17 7.11
N GLU A 74 23.94 3.00 6.45
CA GLU A 74 23.96 4.45 6.62
C GLU A 74 22.68 4.93 7.30
N GLU A 75 22.82 5.76 8.33
CA GLU A 75 21.69 6.30 9.08
C GLU A 75 21.09 7.50 8.32
N VAL A 76 19.98 7.26 7.62
CA VAL A 76 19.27 8.31 6.88
C VAL A 76 18.33 9.05 7.82
N ARG A 77 18.54 10.36 7.98
CA ARG A 77 17.70 11.23 8.80
C ARG A 77 16.36 11.53 8.11
N SER A 78 15.26 11.31 8.80
CA SER A 78 13.92 11.48 8.24
C SER A 78 13.53 12.94 7.99
N THR A 79 12.93 13.22 6.83
CA THR A 79 12.37 14.53 6.45
C THR A 79 10.84 14.59 6.56
N CYS A 80 10.18 13.47 6.86
CA CYS A 80 8.74 13.38 7.14
C CYS A 80 8.49 13.03 8.62
N VAL A 81 7.26 12.66 8.97
CA VAL A 81 6.87 12.22 10.31
C VAL A 81 7.69 10.98 10.71
N ASN A 82 8.05 10.86 11.99
CA ASN A 82 8.79 9.70 12.50
C ASN A 82 7.91 8.44 12.47
N HIS A 83 8.11 7.59 11.47
CA HIS A 83 7.40 6.31 11.32
C HIS A 83 7.94 5.23 12.27
N HIS A 84 7.07 4.29 12.69
CA HIS A 84 7.48 3.18 13.56
C HIS A 84 8.47 2.23 12.87
N ALA A 85 8.34 2.07 11.55
CA ALA A 85 9.27 1.30 10.71
C ALA A 85 10.74 1.75 10.87
N MET A 86 11.00 3.03 11.17
CA MET A 86 12.36 3.53 11.43
C MET A 86 12.84 3.35 12.89
N LYS A 87 11.93 3.11 13.84
CA LYS A 87 12.25 2.98 15.27
C LYS A 87 12.55 1.53 15.67
N ASP A 88 11.94 0.56 15.00
CA ASP A 88 12.12 -0.87 15.32
C ASP A 88 13.45 -1.45 14.81
N THR A 89 14.18 -0.72 13.97
CA THR A 89 15.47 -1.11 13.38
C THR A 89 16.58 -1.34 14.41
N ASN A 90 16.45 -0.82 15.64
CA ASN A 90 17.56 -0.78 16.61
C ASN A 90 17.28 -1.32 18.02
N THR A 91 16.25 -2.14 18.23
CA THR A 91 15.98 -2.68 19.57
C THR A 91 16.75 -3.98 19.88
N ARG A 92 17.44 -4.01 21.03
CA ARG A 92 18.28 -5.10 21.59
C ARG A 92 17.55 -6.44 21.87
N ARG A 93 16.40 -6.73 21.25
CA ARG A 93 15.59 -7.94 21.50
C ARG A 93 15.99 -9.17 20.65
N SER A 94 17.07 -9.10 19.88
CA SER A 94 17.38 -10.07 18.82
C SER A 94 18.46 -11.12 19.13
N GLU A 95 19.15 -11.09 20.28
CA GLU A 95 20.31 -11.97 20.52
C GLU A 95 20.01 -13.48 20.35
N ASN A 96 18.81 -13.90 20.77
CA ASN A 96 18.34 -15.29 20.70
C ASN A 96 17.48 -15.60 19.44
N LEU A 97 17.33 -14.64 18.53
CA LEU A 97 16.56 -14.78 17.30
C LEU A 97 17.50 -14.98 16.12
N ALA A 98 17.15 -15.93 15.24
CA ALA A 98 17.76 -16.10 13.93
C ALA A 98 17.21 -15.08 12.92
N SER A 99 15.95 -14.67 13.09
CA SER A 99 15.29 -13.63 12.30
C SER A 99 14.33 -12.83 13.20
N THR A 100 14.32 -11.50 13.03
CA THR A 100 13.45 -10.59 13.80
C THR A 100 12.08 -10.41 13.15
N GLY A 101 11.89 -10.88 11.92
CA GLY A 101 10.66 -10.79 11.16
C GLY A 101 10.84 -11.24 9.71
N ILE A 102 9.80 -11.07 8.91
CA ILE A 102 9.83 -11.39 7.48
C ILE A 102 9.39 -10.15 6.70
N GLY A 103 10.14 -9.79 5.66
CA GLY A 103 9.75 -8.79 4.67
C GLY A 103 9.10 -9.47 3.46
N THR A 104 8.06 -8.85 2.90
CA THR A 104 7.37 -9.40 1.71
C THR A 104 7.12 -8.32 0.66
N ILE A 105 7.17 -8.71 -0.61
CA ILE A 105 6.52 -7.97 -1.70
C ILE A 105 5.34 -8.74 -2.24
N ASP A 106 4.23 -8.01 -2.32
CA ASP A 106 2.97 -8.54 -2.78
C ASP A 106 2.48 -7.76 -4.00
N CYS A 107 1.63 -8.41 -4.79
CA CYS A 107 0.79 -7.68 -5.73
C CYS A 107 -0.23 -6.84 -4.96
N ILE A 108 -0.16 -5.52 -5.08
CA ILE A 108 -1.10 -4.61 -4.38
C ILE A 108 -2.54 -4.70 -4.90
N GLN A 109 -2.73 -5.11 -6.15
CA GLN A 109 -4.04 -5.16 -6.78
C GLN A 109 -4.79 -6.46 -6.45
N HIS A 110 -4.06 -7.57 -6.44
CA HIS A 110 -4.61 -8.92 -6.35
C HIS A 110 -4.33 -9.59 -5.01
N ASN A 111 -3.49 -8.97 -4.18
CA ASN A 111 -3.14 -9.44 -2.86
C ASN A 111 -2.57 -10.86 -2.90
N MET A 112 -1.60 -11.08 -3.78
CA MET A 112 -0.89 -12.35 -3.94
C MET A 112 0.61 -12.17 -3.66
N LYS A 113 1.22 -13.21 -3.11
CA LYS A 113 2.68 -13.28 -2.93
C LYS A 113 3.36 -13.54 -4.27
N GLN A 114 4.45 -12.82 -4.53
CA GLN A 114 5.26 -13.00 -5.72
C GLN A 114 6.33 -14.10 -5.49
N PRO A 115 6.78 -14.80 -6.55
CA PRO A 115 7.88 -15.74 -6.42
C PRO A 115 9.15 -15.03 -5.90
N CYS A 116 9.87 -15.67 -4.99
CA CYS A 116 11.12 -15.15 -4.40
C CYS A 116 11.00 -13.70 -3.87
N SER A 117 9.86 -13.34 -3.29
CA SER A 117 9.59 -11.98 -2.79
C SER A 117 9.64 -11.85 -1.27
N ILE A 118 10.11 -12.92 -0.59
CA ILE A 118 10.06 -13.06 0.86
C ILE A 118 11.46 -13.29 1.40
N GLY A 119 11.86 -12.50 2.39
CA GLY A 119 13.17 -12.58 3.01
C GLY A 119 13.12 -12.41 4.52
N ASP A 120 14.00 -13.13 5.22
CA ASP A 120 14.19 -12.96 6.66
C ASP A 120 14.82 -11.58 6.94
N LEU A 121 14.28 -10.86 7.92
CA LEU A 121 14.82 -9.58 8.37
C LEU A 121 15.83 -9.85 9.49
N GLN A 122 17.10 -9.50 9.25
CA GLN A 122 18.16 -9.57 10.25
C GLN A 122 18.38 -8.21 10.93
N LYS A 123 18.28 -7.13 10.13
CA LYS A 123 18.19 -5.69 10.45
C LYS A 123 18.16 -4.94 9.11
N GLY A 124 17.06 -4.28 8.77
CA GLY A 124 16.88 -3.61 7.47
C GLY A 124 16.27 -4.50 6.37
N GLU A 125 15.74 -3.85 5.33
CA GLU A 125 14.87 -4.42 4.29
C GLU A 125 15.51 -4.23 2.91
N ASN A 126 15.71 -5.30 2.14
CA ASN A 126 16.44 -5.22 0.87
C ASN A 126 15.94 -6.22 -0.17
N ILE A 127 15.39 -5.76 -1.30
CA ILE A 127 14.65 -6.65 -2.21
C ILE A 127 14.75 -6.25 -3.69
N SER A 128 14.95 -7.23 -4.57
CA SER A 128 15.10 -7.11 -6.04
C SER A 128 13.85 -7.61 -6.78
N HIS A 129 13.43 -6.95 -7.88
CA HIS A 129 12.23 -7.33 -8.65
C HIS A 129 12.35 -7.14 -10.17
N SER A 130 11.41 -7.80 -10.87
CA SER A 130 11.35 -8.06 -12.31
C SER A 130 10.57 -7.03 -13.15
N ASN A 131 10.50 -7.28 -14.47
CA ASN A 131 10.35 -6.29 -15.54
C ASN A 131 8.90 -5.97 -16.00
N PHE A 132 8.41 -4.73 -15.83
CA PHE A 132 7.09 -4.28 -16.35
C PHE A 132 7.12 -2.88 -17.00
N ILE A 133 6.22 -2.61 -17.96
CA ILE A 133 6.16 -1.34 -18.75
C ILE A 133 5.80 -0.12 -17.88
N SER A 134 4.98 -0.30 -16.84
CA SER A 134 4.72 0.68 -15.77
C SER A 134 4.80 -0.02 -14.42
N LEU A 135 5.53 0.57 -13.47
CA LEU A 135 5.85 -0.03 -12.18
C LEU A 135 5.35 0.87 -11.05
N THR A 136 4.24 0.49 -10.41
CA THR A 136 3.81 1.15 -9.18
C THR A 136 4.43 0.45 -7.97
N MET A 137 5.13 1.18 -7.12
CA MET A 137 5.70 0.70 -5.87
C MET A 137 5.02 1.41 -4.70
N SER A 138 4.49 0.65 -3.75
CA SER A 138 3.90 1.22 -2.55
C SER A 138 4.59 0.75 -1.28
N TYR A 139 4.85 1.69 -0.39
CA TYR A 139 5.46 1.42 0.90
C TYR A 139 5.11 2.55 1.87
N ASP A 140 4.97 2.21 3.15
CA ASP A 140 4.62 3.16 4.21
C ASP A 140 5.53 4.38 4.21
N ILE A 141 6.83 4.19 4.06
CA ILE A 141 7.81 5.29 4.09
C ILE A 141 8.37 5.60 2.70
N VAL A 142 7.62 5.27 1.63
CA VAL A 142 8.10 5.45 0.25
C VAL A 142 8.55 6.88 -0.01
N CYS A 143 7.86 7.86 0.58
CA CYS A 143 8.17 9.30 0.44
C CYS A 143 9.59 9.70 0.86
N GLN A 144 10.25 8.88 1.70
CA GLN A 144 11.64 9.06 2.10
C GLN A 144 12.54 8.03 1.40
N TRP A 145 12.08 6.79 1.32
CA TRP A 145 12.84 5.66 0.80
C TRP A 145 13.18 5.82 -0.70
N HIS A 146 12.24 6.29 -1.52
CA HIS A 146 12.44 6.39 -2.98
C HIS A 146 13.52 7.41 -3.39
N LEU A 147 13.84 8.38 -2.53
CA LEU A 147 14.83 9.43 -2.82
C LEU A 147 16.23 8.83 -2.99
N HIS A 148 16.57 7.85 -2.17
CA HIS A 148 17.87 7.17 -2.19
C HIS A 148 17.82 5.84 -2.94
N LEU A 149 16.67 5.46 -3.50
CA LEU A 149 16.51 4.17 -4.17
C LEU A 149 17.56 3.99 -5.26
N TRP A 150 17.75 4.96 -6.15
CA TRP A 150 18.66 4.80 -7.29
C TRP A 150 20.14 4.82 -6.90
N GLU A 151 20.48 5.56 -5.85
CA GLU A 151 21.82 5.55 -5.25
C GLU A 151 22.10 4.16 -4.65
N HIS A 152 21.14 3.63 -3.89
CA HIS A 152 21.20 2.27 -3.38
C HIS A 152 21.29 1.26 -4.52
N MET A 153 20.42 1.34 -5.53
CA MET A 153 20.43 0.44 -6.68
C MET A 153 21.80 0.39 -7.36
N SER A 154 22.53 1.51 -7.42
CA SER A 154 23.86 1.59 -8.02
C SER A 154 24.96 0.92 -7.20
N SER A 155 24.73 0.68 -5.90
CA SER A 155 25.67 -0.07 -5.04
C SER A 155 25.47 -1.59 -5.13
N PHE A 156 24.37 -2.06 -5.72
CA PHE A 156 24.14 -3.48 -5.93
C PHE A 156 24.94 -4.02 -7.12
N PRO A 157 25.20 -5.34 -7.14
CA PRO A 157 25.57 -6.03 -8.36
C PRO A 157 24.57 -5.80 -9.50
N GLU A 158 25.08 -5.62 -10.72
CA GLU A 158 24.27 -5.31 -11.91
C GLU A 158 23.10 -6.30 -12.15
N HIS A 159 23.29 -7.57 -11.79
CA HIS A 159 22.25 -8.60 -11.94
C HIS A 159 21.06 -8.44 -10.99
N LEU A 160 21.17 -7.61 -9.94
CA LEU A 160 20.08 -7.25 -9.02
C LEU A 160 19.42 -5.93 -9.40
N HIS A 161 19.96 -5.21 -10.39
CA HIS A 161 19.39 -3.94 -10.82
C HIS A 161 17.98 -4.10 -11.38
N ILE A 162 17.07 -3.27 -10.90
CA ILE A 162 15.75 -3.09 -11.48
C ILE A 162 15.97 -2.44 -12.83
N ASN A 163 15.70 -3.18 -13.90
CA ASN A 163 15.71 -2.60 -15.23
C ASN A 163 14.52 -1.65 -15.35
N ILE A 164 14.80 -0.35 -15.35
CA ILE A 164 13.83 0.75 -15.51
C ILE A 164 13.79 1.31 -16.94
N LYS A 165 14.54 0.72 -17.86
CA LYS A 165 14.66 1.26 -19.22
C LYS A 165 13.29 1.24 -19.90
N ASN A 166 12.83 2.43 -20.32
CA ASN A 166 11.53 2.67 -20.94
C ASN A 166 10.32 2.38 -20.02
N LYS A 167 10.46 2.59 -18.70
CA LYS A 167 9.41 2.32 -17.74
C LYS A 167 9.12 3.54 -16.89
N GLN A 168 7.84 3.82 -16.68
CA GLN A 168 7.40 4.81 -15.71
C GLN A 168 7.29 4.13 -14.34
N VAL A 169 8.03 4.65 -13.35
CA VAL A 169 7.97 4.17 -11.97
C VAL A 169 7.18 5.18 -11.14
N THR A 170 6.16 4.71 -10.44
CA THR A 170 5.29 5.53 -9.60
C THR A 170 5.37 5.06 -8.17
N PHE A 171 5.61 5.97 -7.24
CA PHE A 171 5.73 5.67 -5.82
C PHE A 171 4.48 6.15 -5.08
N LEU A 172 3.89 5.30 -4.25
CA LEU A 172 2.64 5.63 -3.52
C LEU A 172 2.68 5.16 -2.07
N VAL A 173 1.97 5.87 -1.20
CA VAL A 173 1.79 5.44 0.19
C VAL A 173 0.43 4.73 0.30
N PRO A 174 0.35 3.56 0.95
CA PRO A 174 -0.92 2.88 1.21
C PRO A 174 -1.96 3.81 1.89
N LYS A 175 -3.23 3.69 1.51
CA LYS A 175 -4.29 4.67 1.87
C LYS A 175 -4.49 4.84 3.37
N PHE A 176 -4.34 3.79 4.16
CA PHE A 176 -4.49 3.85 5.61
C PHE A 176 -3.34 4.63 6.26
N HIS A 177 -2.15 4.55 5.68
CA HIS A 177 -0.96 5.21 6.21
C HIS A 177 -0.82 6.65 5.73
N LEU A 178 -1.29 6.96 4.52
CA LEU A 178 -1.18 8.27 3.88
C LEU A 178 -1.57 9.46 4.79
N PRO A 179 -2.68 9.44 5.57
CA PRO A 179 -3.06 10.55 6.45
C PRO A 179 -2.06 10.89 7.56
N ALA A 180 -1.19 9.94 7.93
CA ALA A 180 -0.15 10.13 8.93
C ALA A 180 1.10 10.84 8.38
N HIS A 181 1.18 11.07 7.07
CA HIS A 181 2.27 11.84 6.46
C HIS A 181 1.98 13.34 6.48
N VAL A 182 3.03 14.14 6.25
CA VAL A 182 2.88 15.60 6.05
C VAL A 182 1.95 15.91 4.87
N LYS A 183 1.27 17.06 4.91
CA LYS A 183 0.24 17.44 3.92
C LYS A 183 0.70 17.34 2.47
N LYS A 184 1.97 17.66 2.17
CA LYS A 184 2.53 17.54 0.82
C LYS A 184 2.54 16.08 0.32
N CYS A 185 2.87 15.13 1.19
CA CYS A 185 2.91 13.71 0.84
C CYS A 185 1.50 13.16 0.62
N GLN A 186 0.50 13.67 1.34
CA GLN A 186 -0.89 13.20 1.26
C GLN A 186 -1.50 13.35 -0.12
N THR A 187 -1.01 14.30 -0.93
CA THR A 187 -1.46 14.46 -2.32
C THR A 187 -0.49 13.82 -3.30
N ALA A 188 0.82 14.03 -3.14
CA ALA A 188 1.85 13.55 -4.07
C ALA A 188 1.98 12.01 -4.12
N PHE A 189 1.72 11.30 -3.03
CA PHE A 189 1.85 9.84 -2.97
C PHE A 189 0.47 9.14 -2.86
N SER A 190 -0.60 9.83 -3.27
CA SER A 190 -1.98 9.35 -3.11
C SER A 190 -2.41 8.44 -4.26
N PHE A 191 -2.85 7.22 -3.93
CA PHE A 191 -3.53 6.35 -4.88
C PHE A 191 -4.80 6.98 -5.49
N ASN A 192 -5.50 7.85 -4.77
CA ASN A 192 -6.74 8.45 -5.27
C ASN A 192 -6.49 9.53 -6.32
N LEU A 193 -5.30 10.12 -6.34
CA LEU A 193 -4.91 11.22 -7.24
C LEU A 193 -3.91 10.77 -8.30
N THR A 194 -3.65 9.46 -8.40
CA THR A 194 -2.70 8.89 -9.36
C THR A 194 -3.44 8.21 -10.49
N ARG A 195 -3.08 8.54 -11.73
CA ARG A 195 -3.68 7.94 -12.92
C ARG A 195 -3.22 6.49 -13.09
N GLY A 196 -4.12 5.64 -13.59
CA GLY A 196 -3.79 4.26 -14.00
C GLY A 196 -3.70 3.22 -12.87
N VAL A 197 -3.92 3.62 -11.61
CA VAL A 197 -3.90 2.67 -10.46
C VAL A 197 -5.29 2.18 -10.03
N GLY A 198 -6.35 2.70 -10.65
CA GLY A 198 -7.74 2.36 -10.34
C GLY A 198 -8.11 2.61 -8.87
N ARG A 199 -9.01 1.80 -8.30
CA ARG A 199 -9.37 1.88 -6.87
C ARG A 199 -8.43 1.10 -5.93
N THR A 200 -7.17 0.90 -6.32
CA THR A 200 -6.17 0.20 -5.49
C THR A 200 -5.93 0.96 -4.19
N ASP A 201 -5.79 0.26 -3.06
CA ASP A 201 -5.56 0.84 -1.73
C ASP A 201 -4.11 0.76 -1.24
N GLY A 202 -3.29 -0.13 -1.82
CA GLY A 202 -1.92 -0.38 -1.38
C GLY A 202 -1.79 -1.22 -0.11
N GLU A 203 -2.90 -1.64 0.51
CA GLU A 203 -2.96 -2.30 1.82
C GLU A 203 -2.85 -3.83 1.72
N ALA A 204 -2.52 -4.36 0.53
CA ALA A 204 -2.46 -5.80 0.32
C ALA A 204 -1.44 -6.50 1.24
N PRO A 205 -0.18 -6.03 1.38
CA PRO A 205 0.78 -6.64 2.28
C PRO A 205 0.28 -6.76 3.72
N LYS A 206 -0.33 -5.69 4.23
CA LYS A 206 -0.86 -5.62 5.61
C LYS A 206 -2.05 -6.53 5.85
N ARG A 207 -2.97 -6.62 4.88
CA ARG A 207 -4.08 -7.58 4.94
C ARG A 207 -3.59 -9.03 4.90
N GLY A 208 -2.53 -9.31 4.14
CA GLY A 208 -1.92 -10.64 4.14
C GLY A 208 -1.40 -11.06 5.52
N TRP A 209 -0.96 -10.10 6.33
CA TRP A 209 -0.47 -10.39 7.68
C TRP A 209 -1.55 -10.91 8.63
N SER A 210 -2.80 -10.47 8.55
CA SER A 210 -3.84 -10.97 9.46
C SER A 210 -4.06 -12.48 9.34
N ASP A 211 -3.89 -13.03 8.14
CA ASP A 211 -4.09 -14.46 7.88
C ASP A 211 -2.89 -15.31 8.33
N ILE A 212 -1.66 -14.79 8.21
CA ILE A 212 -0.45 -15.54 8.56
C ILE A 212 0.05 -15.29 9.98
N ASN A 213 -0.34 -14.19 10.62
CA ASN A 213 0.06 -13.87 12.00
C ASN A 213 -0.17 -15.01 13.01
N PRO A 214 -1.24 -15.82 12.92
CA PRO A 214 -1.40 -17.00 13.79
C PRO A 214 -0.24 -18.00 13.72
N LEU A 215 0.47 -18.10 12.59
CA LEU A 215 1.63 -18.98 12.43
C LEU A 215 2.84 -18.54 13.25
N SER A 216 2.94 -17.26 13.60
CA SER A 216 4.06 -16.72 14.38
C SER A 216 4.40 -17.59 15.59
N SER A 217 3.39 -18.01 16.35
CA SER A 217 3.62 -18.84 17.54
C SER A 217 4.10 -20.26 17.22
N GLN A 218 3.60 -20.85 16.12
CA GLN A 218 3.87 -22.22 15.71
C GLN A 218 5.26 -22.34 15.08
N THR A 219 5.61 -21.38 14.23
CA THR A 219 6.85 -21.45 13.45
C THR A 219 8.07 -20.95 14.20
N LYS A 220 7.88 -20.20 15.29
CA LYS A 220 8.97 -19.59 16.07
C LYS A 220 10.00 -20.56 16.64
N GLN A 221 9.63 -21.81 16.91
CA GLN A 221 10.53 -22.86 17.41
C GLN A 221 11.01 -23.83 16.32
N MET A 222 10.59 -23.66 15.07
CA MET A 222 11.00 -24.54 13.97
C MET A 222 12.45 -24.30 13.57
N GLY A 223 13.07 -25.31 12.99
CA GLY A 223 14.35 -25.18 12.30
C GLY A 223 14.25 -24.30 11.04
N PRO A 224 15.38 -23.96 10.41
CA PRO A 224 15.44 -23.06 9.27
C PRO A 224 14.56 -23.51 8.09
N ALA A 225 14.74 -24.73 7.58
CA ALA A 225 13.97 -25.24 6.46
C ALA A 225 12.50 -25.46 6.84
N SER A 226 12.28 -26.09 7.99
CA SER A 226 10.92 -26.35 8.49
C SER A 226 10.10 -25.06 8.62
N HIS A 227 10.71 -23.97 9.07
CA HIS A 227 10.06 -22.65 9.13
C HIS A 227 9.70 -22.15 7.72
N GLN A 228 10.68 -22.12 6.80
CA GLN A 228 10.50 -21.56 5.47
C GLN A 228 9.44 -22.32 4.68
N GLU A 229 9.52 -23.65 4.68
CA GLU A 229 8.59 -24.50 3.93
C GLU A 229 7.17 -24.41 4.50
N THR A 230 7.02 -24.30 5.82
CA THR A 230 5.71 -24.06 6.44
C THR A 230 5.13 -22.72 5.99
N VAL A 231 5.94 -21.66 5.97
CA VAL A 231 5.50 -20.33 5.55
C VAL A 231 5.17 -20.31 4.04
N ASP A 232 6.00 -20.95 3.21
CA ASP A 232 5.77 -21.09 1.77
C ASP A 232 4.48 -21.85 1.47
N ASP A 233 4.17 -22.92 2.21
CA ASP A 233 2.93 -23.69 2.05
C ASP A 233 1.69 -22.82 2.33
N HIS A 234 1.73 -22.02 3.39
CA HIS A 234 0.63 -21.11 3.73
C HIS A 234 0.47 -19.98 2.72
N PHE A 235 1.57 -19.43 2.19
CA PHE A 235 1.50 -18.48 1.08
C PHE A 235 1.01 -19.13 -0.22
N GLY A 236 1.32 -20.42 -0.42
CA GLY A 236 0.79 -21.27 -1.47
C GLY A 236 -0.74 -21.37 -1.41
N ASP A 237 -1.26 -21.75 -0.25
CA ASP A 237 -2.71 -21.81 0.02
C ASP A 237 -3.37 -20.43 -0.15
N TRP A 238 -2.76 -19.36 0.38
CA TRP A 238 -3.24 -17.99 0.19
C TRP A 238 -3.39 -17.63 -1.28
N ASN A 239 -2.34 -17.84 -2.07
CA ASN A 239 -2.36 -17.59 -3.50
C ASN A 239 -3.38 -18.47 -4.22
N HIS A 240 -3.50 -19.74 -3.84
CA HIS A 240 -4.50 -20.66 -4.39
C HIS A 240 -5.93 -20.12 -4.15
N LYS A 241 -6.25 -19.72 -2.91
CA LYS A 241 -7.52 -19.08 -2.56
C LYS A 241 -7.78 -17.82 -3.37
N LYS A 242 -6.77 -16.96 -3.56
CA LYS A 242 -6.89 -15.78 -4.44
C LYS A 242 -7.20 -16.16 -5.87
N VAL A 243 -6.53 -17.17 -6.42
CA VAL A 243 -6.74 -17.63 -7.79
C VAL A 243 -8.14 -18.19 -7.98
N VAL A 244 -8.59 -19.08 -7.09
CA VAL A 244 -9.92 -19.70 -7.16
C VAL A 244 -11.03 -18.65 -6.96
N GLY A 245 -10.84 -17.72 -6.03
CA GLY A 245 -11.79 -16.64 -5.75
C GLY A 245 -11.79 -15.50 -6.77
N LEU A 246 -10.79 -15.43 -7.67
CA LEU A 246 -10.57 -14.28 -8.55
C LEU A 246 -11.78 -13.99 -9.44
N GLY A 247 -12.37 -15.02 -10.05
CA GLY A 247 -13.52 -14.84 -10.94
C GLY A 247 -14.74 -14.24 -10.23
N ALA A 248 -15.11 -14.80 -9.08
CA ALA A 248 -16.22 -14.30 -8.27
C ALA A 248 -15.94 -12.88 -7.75
N GLY A 249 -14.70 -12.62 -7.31
CA GLY A 249 -14.27 -11.31 -6.84
C GLY A 249 -14.32 -10.23 -7.93
N LEU A 250 -13.84 -10.54 -9.14
CA LEU A 250 -13.89 -9.62 -10.28
C LEU A 250 -15.33 -9.36 -10.74
N LEU A 251 -16.18 -10.38 -10.78
CA LEU A 251 -17.60 -10.21 -11.11
C LEU A 251 -18.31 -9.31 -10.10
N CYS A 252 -18.06 -9.50 -8.80
CA CYS A 252 -18.61 -8.65 -7.75
C CYS A 252 -18.14 -7.20 -7.91
N LYS A 253 -16.84 -6.99 -8.09
CA LYS A 253 -16.25 -5.66 -8.35
C LYS A 253 -16.86 -5.00 -9.59
N LEU A 254 -17.04 -5.75 -10.68
CA LEU A 254 -17.64 -5.23 -11.91
C LEU A 254 -19.10 -4.81 -11.70
N LYS A 255 -19.89 -5.63 -10.99
CA LYS A 255 -21.29 -5.32 -10.66
C LYS A 255 -21.45 -4.05 -9.82
N ASN A 256 -20.47 -3.73 -8.97
CA ASN A 256 -20.45 -2.49 -8.21
C ASN A 256 -19.91 -1.32 -9.05
N ALA A 257 -18.84 -1.54 -9.81
CA ALA A 257 -18.18 -0.50 -10.58
C ALA A 257 -19.05 0.03 -11.73
N MET A 258 -19.90 -0.80 -12.35
CA MET A 258 -20.77 -0.36 -13.44
C MET A 258 -21.80 0.72 -13.03
N PRO A 259 -22.64 0.52 -11.99
CA PRO A 259 -23.56 1.56 -11.54
C PRO A 259 -22.82 2.75 -10.96
N GLU A 260 -21.78 2.55 -10.14
CA GLU A 260 -20.97 3.64 -9.59
C GLU A 260 -20.33 4.48 -10.70
N HIS A 261 -19.87 3.87 -11.79
CA HIS A 261 -19.35 4.59 -12.94
C HIS A 261 -20.42 5.45 -13.61
N ALA A 262 -21.65 4.94 -13.76
CA ALA A 262 -22.74 5.72 -14.33
C ALA A 262 -23.10 6.93 -13.45
N GLU A 263 -23.20 6.72 -12.14
CA GLU A 263 -23.45 7.80 -11.16
C GLU A 263 -22.33 8.84 -11.17
N HIS A 264 -21.07 8.42 -11.05
CA HIS A 264 -19.94 9.36 -11.05
C HIS A 264 -19.82 10.15 -12.37
N VAL A 265 -20.11 9.53 -13.52
CA VAL A 265 -20.12 10.24 -14.81
C VAL A 265 -21.24 11.28 -14.84
N TRP A 266 -22.43 10.92 -14.36
CA TRP A 266 -23.55 11.85 -14.26
C TRP A 266 -23.20 13.03 -13.36
N ASP A 267 -22.76 12.76 -12.13
CA ASP A 267 -22.40 13.79 -11.15
C ASP A 267 -21.31 14.73 -11.70
N PHE A 268 -20.31 14.18 -12.39
CA PHE A 268 -19.24 14.95 -13.00
C PHE A 268 -19.76 15.87 -14.12
N MET A 269 -20.62 15.36 -15.00
CA MET A 269 -21.19 16.13 -16.10
C MET A 269 -22.10 17.23 -15.57
N GLU A 270 -23.04 16.88 -14.68
CA GLU A 270 -23.96 17.84 -14.05
C GLU A 270 -23.20 18.95 -13.32
N PHE A 271 -22.22 18.59 -12.49
CA PHE A 271 -21.39 19.57 -11.79
C PHE A 271 -20.62 20.47 -12.78
N SER A 272 -19.99 19.89 -13.80
CA SER A 272 -19.22 20.64 -14.79
C SER A 272 -20.09 21.59 -15.61
N GLU A 273 -21.34 21.22 -15.92
CA GLU A 273 -22.29 22.05 -16.65
C GLU A 273 -22.76 23.27 -15.85
N THR A 274 -22.72 23.21 -14.51
CA THR A 274 -23.07 24.36 -13.66
C THR A 274 -21.97 25.42 -13.57
N LEU A 275 -20.75 25.11 -14.02
CA LEU A 275 -19.58 25.98 -13.92
C LEU A 275 -19.27 26.70 -15.25
N PRO A 276 -18.64 27.89 -15.21
CA PRO A 276 -18.18 28.55 -16.43
C PRO A 276 -17.19 27.67 -17.20
N ALA A 277 -17.44 27.47 -18.50
CA ALA A 277 -16.62 26.61 -19.35
C ALA A 277 -15.12 27.01 -19.37
N THR A 278 -14.82 28.30 -19.21
CA THR A 278 -13.44 28.80 -19.09
C THR A 278 -12.75 28.27 -17.84
N GLU A 279 -13.42 28.28 -16.69
CA GLU A 279 -12.88 27.81 -15.42
C GLU A 279 -12.68 26.28 -15.43
N VAL A 280 -13.64 25.54 -16.01
CA VAL A 280 -13.52 24.08 -16.17
C VAL A 280 -12.32 23.72 -17.04
N SER A 281 -12.10 24.45 -18.14
CA SER A 281 -10.97 24.23 -19.04
C SER A 281 -9.63 24.53 -18.36
N GLU A 282 -9.53 25.67 -17.66
CA GLU A 282 -8.32 26.06 -16.93
C GLU A 282 -7.98 25.06 -15.83
N TRP A 283 -9.00 24.62 -15.07
CA TRP A 283 -8.83 23.63 -14.02
C TRP A 283 -8.39 22.26 -14.56
N THR A 284 -9.01 21.81 -15.66
CA THR A 284 -8.65 20.54 -16.30
C THR A 284 -7.19 20.55 -16.74
N GLU A 285 -6.72 21.63 -17.37
CA GLU A 285 -5.32 21.76 -17.78
C GLU A 285 -4.37 21.77 -16.57
N MET A 286 -4.76 22.41 -15.46
CA MET A 286 -4.00 22.35 -14.21
C MET A 286 -3.89 20.95 -13.64
N VAL A 287 -4.98 20.17 -13.64
CA VAL A 287 -5.00 18.78 -13.18
C VAL A 287 -4.13 17.90 -14.07
N GLU A 288 -4.31 17.97 -15.40
CA GLU A 288 -3.55 17.14 -16.35
C GLU A 288 -2.04 17.41 -16.27
N ARG A 289 -1.62 18.68 -16.20
CA ARG A 289 -0.19 19.03 -16.02
C ARG A 289 0.35 18.48 -14.70
N TRP A 290 -0.42 18.58 -13.62
CA TRP A 290 0.01 18.06 -12.32
C TRP A 290 0.04 16.53 -12.28
N GLU A 291 -0.88 15.84 -12.96
CA GLU A 291 -0.89 14.37 -13.08
C GLU A 291 0.32 13.85 -13.90
N GLU A 292 0.77 14.61 -14.89
CA GLU A 292 1.98 14.31 -15.65
C GLU A 292 3.26 14.60 -14.86
N ASP A 293 3.29 15.73 -14.14
CA ASP A 293 4.41 16.16 -13.31
C ASP A 293 3.93 16.68 -11.94
N ASN A 294 4.10 15.86 -10.90
CA ASN A 294 3.71 16.23 -9.54
C ASN A 294 4.58 17.35 -8.90
N THR A 295 5.60 17.85 -9.60
CA THR A 295 6.37 19.04 -9.18
C THR A 295 5.68 20.36 -9.52
N GLU A 296 4.71 20.34 -10.43
CA GLU A 296 3.87 21.48 -10.79
C GLU A 296 2.94 21.89 -9.63
N ILE A 297 2.25 23.02 -9.81
CA ILE A 297 1.28 23.54 -8.83
C ILE A 297 0.19 22.49 -8.60
N ASN A 298 0.06 22.03 -7.36
CA ASN A 298 -0.93 21.02 -6.98
C ASN A 298 -2.32 21.66 -6.85
N PRO A 299 -3.28 21.36 -7.75
CA PRO A 299 -4.60 21.97 -7.70
C PRO A 299 -5.41 21.52 -6.47
N PHE A 300 -5.09 20.35 -5.89
CA PHE A 300 -5.79 19.80 -4.73
C PHE A 300 -5.25 20.30 -3.39
N HIS A 301 -4.14 21.06 -3.39
CA HIS A 301 -3.54 21.57 -2.16
C HIS A 301 -4.25 22.83 -1.67
N GLY A 302 -4.61 22.87 -0.38
CA GLY A 302 -5.17 24.07 0.25
C GLY A 302 -6.67 24.31 0.00
N VAL A 303 -7.30 23.61 -0.95
CA VAL A 303 -8.74 23.77 -1.28
C VAL A 303 -9.63 23.60 -0.05
N ARG A 304 -9.43 22.54 0.75
CA ARG A 304 -10.22 22.32 1.98
C ARG A 304 -10.04 23.42 3.02
N LEU A 305 -8.84 24.01 3.10
CA LEU A 305 -8.58 25.11 4.04
C LEU A 305 -9.28 26.37 3.54
N ALA A 306 -9.18 26.66 2.23
CA ALA A 306 -9.85 27.80 1.61
C ALA A 306 -11.38 27.73 1.78
N LEU A 307 -11.99 26.57 1.50
CA LEU A 307 -13.42 26.34 1.73
C LEU A 307 -13.81 26.53 3.20
N ALA A 308 -13.02 25.98 4.14
CA ALA A 308 -13.29 26.14 5.56
C ALA A 308 -13.12 27.60 6.05
N GLU A 309 -12.18 28.35 5.47
CA GLU A 309 -12.00 29.78 5.75
C GLU A 309 -13.14 30.62 5.18
N GLU A 310 -13.64 30.27 3.99
CA GLU A 310 -14.81 30.87 3.36
C GLU A 310 -16.08 30.60 4.19
N ASP A 311 -16.35 29.34 4.54
CA ASP A 311 -17.45 28.94 5.43
C ASP A 311 -17.38 29.70 6.77
N ALA A 312 -16.18 29.79 7.36
CA ALA A 312 -15.99 30.53 8.62
C ALA A 312 -16.21 32.04 8.45
N ALA A 313 -15.89 32.60 7.28
CA ALA A 313 -16.14 34.01 6.97
C ALA A 313 -17.64 34.27 6.73
N ASP A 314 -18.36 33.34 6.12
CA ASP A 314 -19.81 33.40 5.90
C ASP A 314 -20.59 33.28 7.21
N LEU A 315 -20.19 32.36 8.10
CA LEU A 315 -20.72 32.25 9.46
C LEU A 315 -20.54 33.55 10.26
N ARG A 316 -19.41 34.24 10.12
CA ARG A 316 -19.16 35.54 10.77
C ARG A 316 -19.99 36.67 10.18
N ARG A 317 -20.42 36.55 8.92
CA ARG A 317 -21.25 37.54 8.23
C ARG A 317 -22.75 37.40 8.56
N GLU A 318 -23.14 36.45 9.40
CA GLU A 318 -24.55 36.09 9.68
C GLU A 318 -25.36 35.78 8.41
N ASN A 319 -24.70 35.38 7.32
CA ASN A 319 -25.41 34.74 6.22
C ASN A 319 -25.82 33.36 6.74
N ALA A 320 -27.05 33.26 7.23
CA ALA A 320 -27.63 32.02 7.69
C ALA A 320 -27.50 30.99 6.57
N LEU A 321 -26.61 30.00 6.76
CA LEU A 321 -26.69 28.76 6.00
C LEU A 321 -28.12 28.24 6.24
N PRO A 322 -28.91 27.99 5.19
CA PRO A 322 -30.23 27.40 5.39
C PRO A 322 -30.01 26.07 6.12
N ILE A 323 -30.57 25.95 7.33
CA ILE A 323 -30.70 24.66 7.98
C ILE A 323 -31.49 23.82 7.00
N HIS A 324 -30.86 22.77 6.45
CA HIS A 324 -31.50 21.87 5.50
C HIS A 324 -32.85 21.43 6.09
N ASP A 325 -33.95 21.52 5.33
CA ASP A 325 -35.33 21.34 5.83
C ASP A 325 -35.55 19.95 6.49
N ASP A 326 -34.66 19.00 6.23
CA ASP A 326 -34.65 17.64 6.78
C ASP A 326 -33.98 17.52 8.16
N ILE A 327 -33.35 18.57 8.69
CA ILE A 327 -32.69 18.54 10.00
C ILE A 327 -33.71 18.89 11.09
N THR A 328 -34.19 17.85 11.79
CA THR A 328 -35.07 18.05 12.96
C THR A 328 -34.31 18.69 14.13
N PRO A 329 -34.98 19.42 15.04
CA PRO A 329 -34.36 19.97 16.25
C PRO A 329 -33.64 18.91 17.10
N THR A 330 -34.14 17.67 17.11
CA THR A 330 -33.51 16.55 17.81
C THR A 330 -32.20 16.12 17.16
N MET A 331 -32.15 16.06 15.82
CA MET A 331 -30.92 15.77 15.08
C MET A 331 -29.88 16.86 15.34
N LEU A 332 -30.29 18.13 15.32
CA LEU A 332 -29.39 19.26 15.59
C LEU A 332 -28.78 19.18 17.00
N ILE A 333 -29.60 18.93 18.03
CA ILE A 333 -29.13 18.80 19.41
C ILE A 333 -28.23 17.57 19.58
N SER A 334 -28.61 16.42 18.99
CA SER A 334 -27.82 15.19 19.06
C SER A 334 -26.46 15.34 18.40
N SER A 335 -26.42 15.89 17.18
CA SER A 335 -25.18 16.18 16.47
C SER A 335 -24.34 17.24 17.20
N GLY A 336 -24.98 18.25 17.81
CA GLY A 336 -24.29 19.25 18.63
C GLY A 336 -23.58 18.64 19.85
N LEU A 337 -24.26 17.75 20.58
CA LEU A 337 -23.68 17.02 21.72
C LEU A 337 -22.56 16.07 21.28
N GLU A 338 -22.71 15.43 20.12
CA GLU A 338 -21.67 14.55 19.55
C GLU A 338 -20.42 15.33 19.15
N ILE A 339 -20.60 16.49 18.50
CA ILE A 339 -19.51 17.41 18.17
C ILE A 339 -18.81 17.92 19.44
N GLU A 340 -19.55 18.31 20.48
CA GLU A 340 -18.97 18.75 21.75
C GLU A 340 -18.14 17.62 22.40
N SER A 341 -18.68 16.39 22.42
CA SER A 341 -17.97 15.22 22.92
C SER A 341 -16.67 14.96 22.16
N GLN A 342 -16.71 15.03 20.82
CA GLN A 342 -15.52 14.91 19.96
C GLN A 342 -14.50 16.02 20.22
N GLN A 343 -14.94 17.27 20.38
CA GLN A 343 -14.06 18.41 20.70
C GLN A 343 -13.36 18.23 22.05
N ILE A 344 -14.07 17.76 23.08
CA ILE A 344 -13.49 17.46 24.39
C ILE A 344 -12.45 16.34 24.26
N ARG A 345 -12.78 15.26 23.53
CA ARG A 345 -11.87 14.13 23.26
C ARG A 345 -10.61 14.60 22.53
N LEU A 346 -10.76 15.43 21.51
CA LEU A 346 -9.65 16.01 20.73
C LEU A 346 -8.75 16.88 21.60
N LYS A 347 -9.31 17.81 22.40
CA LYS A 347 -8.53 18.67 23.30
C LYS A 347 -7.71 17.87 24.31
N HIS A 348 -8.31 16.84 24.91
CA HIS A 348 -7.64 15.98 25.88
C HIS A 348 -6.59 15.06 25.23
N THR A 349 -6.79 14.66 23.98
CA THR A 349 -5.80 13.85 23.23
C THR A 349 -4.63 14.71 22.76
N HIS A 350 -4.91 15.92 22.27
CA HIS A 350 -3.92 16.91 21.88
C HIS A 350 -3.00 17.32 23.04
N SER A 351 -3.53 17.50 24.25
CA SER A 351 -2.71 17.86 25.42
C SER A 351 -1.77 16.75 25.89
N LYS A 352 -1.95 15.51 25.43
CA LYS A 352 -1.10 14.36 25.75
C LYS A 352 -0.06 14.04 24.68
N LEU A 353 -0.04 14.78 23.57
CA LEU A 353 0.88 14.57 22.48
C LEU A 353 2.17 15.36 22.71
N ASP A 354 3.29 14.65 22.72
CA ASP A 354 4.63 15.26 22.66
C ASP A 354 5.01 15.52 21.20
N SER A 355 6.02 16.36 20.97
CA SER A 355 6.59 16.71 19.65
C SER A 355 7.04 15.51 18.79
N LEU A 356 7.10 14.31 19.39
CA LEU A 356 7.51 13.04 18.80
C LEU A 356 6.37 11.99 18.75
N ALA A 357 5.13 12.44 18.64
CA ALA A 357 3.93 11.61 18.51
C ALA A 357 4.08 10.47 17.48
N THR A 358 3.65 9.27 17.84
CA THR A 358 3.67 8.10 16.95
C THR A 358 2.50 8.11 15.96
N MET A 359 2.65 7.45 14.81
CA MET A 359 1.60 7.34 13.78
C MET A 359 0.25 6.85 14.33
N LEU A 360 0.25 5.89 15.27
CA LEU A 360 -0.97 5.37 15.87
C LEU A 360 -1.69 6.44 16.71
N GLN A 361 -0.95 7.37 17.31
CA GLN A 361 -1.52 8.46 18.11
C GLN A 361 -2.08 9.58 17.23
N LEU A 362 -1.45 9.85 16.08
CA LEU A 362 -1.93 10.83 15.10
C LEU A 362 -3.14 10.31 14.30
N ALA A 363 -3.14 9.04 13.90
CA ALA A 363 -4.28 8.42 13.20
C ALA A 363 -5.55 8.41 14.07
N LYS A 364 -5.42 8.14 15.38
CA LYS A 364 -6.52 8.23 16.35
C LYS A 364 -7.10 9.63 16.56
N MET A 365 -6.45 10.68 16.06
CA MET A 365 -7.02 12.04 16.06
C MET A 365 -7.84 12.34 14.81
N GLN A 366 -7.64 11.58 13.73
CA GLN A 366 -8.34 11.76 12.46
C GLN A 366 -9.62 10.92 12.37
N GLU A 367 -9.80 9.95 13.28
CA GLU A 367 -11.06 9.25 13.62
C GLU A 367 -11.84 9.97 14.74
#